data_AF-A0A075HJK7-F1
#
_entry.id   AF-A0A075HJK7-F1
#
_cell.length_a   1.000
_cell.length_b   1.000
_cell.length_c   1.000
_cell.angle_alpha   90.00
_cell.angle_beta   90.00
_cell.angle_gamma   90.00
#
_symmetry.space_group_name_H-M   'P 1'
#
loop_
_entity.id
_entity.type
_entity.pdbx_description
1 polymer ?
#
loop_
_entity_poly.entity_id
_entity_poly.type
_entity_poly.pdbx_seq_one_letter_code
_entity_poly.pdbx_strand_id
1 'polypeptide(L)'
;MKEAILFCIAMSEPDISNFNTIIKEIIKKSLFTERQIEIILKQKKMLDVEFGVSKGAYYRQLAQSRSKIEGVYYTLILLQALDVILTNSDVISRLAEQVNVMKDGSFTPENEEQIIGVIQKAVKQLVDV
;
A
#
# COMPACT_ATOMS: atom_id res chain seq x y z
N MET A 1 -31.48 -13.68 -26.63
CA MET A 1 -30.25 -14.18 -25.95
C MET A 1 -29.14 -13.14 -26.06
N LYS A 2 -29.27 -11.98 -25.40
CA LYS A 2 -28.21 -10.97 -25.26
C LYS A 2 -28.45 -10.14 -23.98
N GLU A 3 -28.42 -10.77 -22.82
CA GLU A 3 -28.49 -10.10 -21.51
C GLU A 3 -27.87 -11.04 -20.47
N ALA A 4 -26.54 -11.22 -20.49
CA ALA A 4 -25.85 -12.07 -19.51
C ALA A 4 -24.37 -11.68 -19.29
N ILE A 5 -24.01 -10.41 -19.45
CA ILE A 5 -22.70 -9.89 -19.01
C ILE A 5 -22.93 -8.55 -18.32
N LEU A 6 -23.64 -8.60 -17.19
CA LEU A 6 -23.66 -7.51 -16.21
C LEU A 6 -23.67 -8.12 -14.80
N PHE A 7 -22.72 -9.01 -14.54
CA PHE A 7 -22.43 -9.51 -13.21
C PHE A 7 -20.91 -9.58 -13.10
N CYS A 8 -20.33 -8.63 -12.36
CA CYS A 8 -18.92 -8.36 -12.03
C CYS A 8 -18.72 -6.87 -12.30
N ILE A 9 -19.11 -5.95 -11.43
CA ILE A 9 -18.50 -5.69 -10.13
C ILE A 9 -19.60 -5.07 -9.27
N ALA A 10 -20.28 -5.88 -8.46
CA ALA A 10 -20.92 -5.34 -7.26
C ALA A 10 -19.77 -5.13 -6.28
N MET A 11 -19.31 -3.88 -6.14
CA MET A 11 -18.54 -3.48 -4.96
C MET A 11 -19.45 -3.73 -3.77
N SER A 12 -19.33 -4.90 -3.15
CA SER A 12 -19.72 -5.09 -1.77
C SER A 12 -18.85 -4.13 -0.98
N GLU A 13 -19.40 -2.96 -0.62
CA GLU A 13 -18.76 -1.94 0.19
C GLU A 13 -18.24 -2.60 1.47
N PRO A 14 -16.92 -2.76 1.63
CA PRO A 14 -16.41 -3.07 2.94
C PRO A 14 -16.37 -1.74 3.69
N ASP A 15 -17.06 -1.69 4.82
CA ASP A 15 -17.10 -0.56 5.76
C ASP A 15 -15.69 -0.33 6.38
N ILE A 16 -14.79 0.18 5.55
CA ILE A 16 -13.35 0.37 5.79
C ILE A 16 -12.92 1.72 5.14
N SER A 17 -13.63 2.81 5.44
CA SER A 17 -13.42 4.09 4.71
C SER A 17 -12.01 4.67 4.87
N ASN A 18 -11.34 4.48 6.01
CA ASN A 18 -10.06 5.14 6.31
C ASN A 18 -8.82 4.35 5.84
N PHE A 19 -8.86 3.02 5.93
CA PHE A 19 -7.83 2.16 5.31
C PHE A 19 -7.82 2.34 3.79
N ASN A 20 -9.00 2.58 3.20
CA ASN A 20 -9.19 2.79 1.77
C ASN A 20 -8.43 4.02 1.26
N THR A 21 -8.40 5.15 1.97
CA THR A 21 -7.68 6.36 1.50
C THR A 21 -6.16 6.15 1.52
N ILE A 22 -5.62 5.64 2.64
CA ILE A 22 -4.18 5.37 2.78
C ILE A 22 -3.74 4.30 1.77
N ILE A 23 -4.53 3.23 1.60
CA ILE A 23 -4.28 2.21 0.58
C ILE A 23 -4.34 2.79 -0.82
N LYS A 24 -5.32 3.65 -1.14
CA LYS A 24 -5.40 4.31 -2.47
C LYS A 24 -4.16 5.15 -2.75
N GLU A 25 -3.66 5.91 -1.76
CA GLU A 25 -2.44 6.70 -1.94
C GLU A 25 -1.18 5.82 -2.04
N ILE A 26 -1.10 4.74 -1.25
CA ILE A 26 -0.06 3.72 -1.43
C ILE A 26 -0.13 3.16 -2.85
N ILE A 27 -1.29 2.75 -3.33
CA ILE A 27 -1.47 2.18 -4.68
C ILE A 27 -1.04 3.17 -5.77
N LYS A 28 -1.37 4.46 -5.63
CA LYS A 28 -1.02 5.48 -6.63
C LYS A 28 0.47 5.80 -6.66
N LYS A 29 1.17 5.74 -5.53
CA LYS A 29 2.54 6.27 -5.38
C LYS A 29 3.60 5.19 -5.13
N SER A 30 3.18 3.97 -4.85
CA SER A 30 4.04 2.83 -4.62
C SER A 30 4.47 2.18 -5.92
N LEU A 31 5.58 1.44 -5.87
CA LEU A 31 6.02 0.60 -6.96
C LEU A 31 5.06 -0.59 -7.18
N PHE A 32 4.19 -0.93 -6.24
CA PHE A 32 3.27 -2.08 -6.29
C PHE A 32 1.94 -1.76 -6.99
N THR A 33 1.37 -2.73 -7.70
CA THR A 33 0.01 -2.58 -8.24
C THR A 33 -1.04 -2.78 -7.15
N GLU A 34 -2.25 -2.27 -7.36
CA GLU A 34 -3.42 -2.52 -6.50
C GLU A 34 -3.58 -4.00 -6.17
N ARG A 35 -3.61 -4.84 -7.21
CA ARG A 35 -3.70 -6.28 -7.07
C ARG A 35 -2.58 -6.87 -6.21
N GLN A 36 -1.34 -6.37 -6.34
CA GLN A 36 -0.22 -6.84 -5.52
C GLN A 36 -0.40 -6.46 -4.04
N ILE A 37 -0.89 -5.24 -3.76
CA ILE A 37 -1.22 -4.77 -2.41
C ILE A 37 -2.34 -5.61 -1.79
N GLU A 38 -3.44 -5.84 -2.50
CA GLU A 38 -4.55 -6.69 -2.05
C GLU A 38 -4.08 -8.09 -1.66
N ILE A 39 -3.21 -8.70 -2.49
CA ILE A 39 -2.65 -10.03 -2.24
C ILE A 39 -1.79 -10.05 -0.97
N ILE A 40 -0.96 -9.01 -0.77
CA ILE A 40 -0.11 -8.88 0.42
C ILE A 40 -0.99 -8.75 1.68
N LEU A 41 -2.02 -7.90 1.62
CA LEU A 41 -2.92 -7.65 2.76
C LEU A 41 -3.78 -8.88 3.08
N LYS A 42 -4.28 -9.59 2.06
CA LYS A 42 -4.96 -10.88 2.23
C LYS A 42 -4.06 -11.91 2.91
N GLN A 43 -2.81 -12.04 2.46
CA GLN A 43 -1.85 -12.97 3.07
C GLN A 43 -1.55 -12.64 4.54
N LYS A 44 -1.63 -11.36 4.92
CA LYS A 44 -1.46 -10.88 6.30
C LYS A 44 -2.76 -10.92 7.12
N LYS A 45 -3.87 -11.43 6.55
CA LYS A 45 -5.21 -11.46 7.18
C LYS A 45 -5.72 -10.05 7.56
N MET A 46 -5.30 -9.04 6.82
CA MET A 46 -5.69 -7.64 7.02
C MET A 46 -6.78 -7.18 6.05
N LEU A 47 -7.05 -7.98 5.02
CA LEU A 47 -8.08 -7.72 4.02
C LEU A 47 -8.72 -9.05 3.63
N ASP A 48 -10.05 -9.13 3.68
CA ASP A 48 -10.78 -10.29 3.18
C ASP A 48 -11.35 -9.96 1.80
N VAL A 49 -10.64 -10.41 0.76
CA VAL A 49 -11.00 -10.17 -0.64
C VAL A 49 -10.94 -11.49 -1.39
N GLU A 50 -11.99 -11.83 -2.14
CA GLU A 50 -11.96 -12.98 -3.03
C GLU A 50 -11.35 -12.63 -4.38
N PHE A 51 -10.53 -13.56 -4.88
CA PHE A 51 -9.84 -13.39 -6.14
C PHE A 51 -10.45 -14.37 -7.16
N GLY A 52 -11.00 -13.85 -8.25
CA GLY A 52 -11.56 -14.63 -9.38
C GLY A 52 -10.49 -15.37 -10.21
N VAL A 53 -9.52 -16.01 -9.56
CA VAL A 53 -8.41 -16.75 -10.17
C VAL A 53 -8.25 -18.11 -9.49
N SER A 54 -7.63 -19.06 -10.18
CA SER A 54 -7.31 -20.36 -9.58
C SER A 54 -6.34 -20.24 -8.40
N LYS A 55 -6.35 -21.22 -7.49
CA LYS A 55 -5.39 -21.29 -6.38
C LYS A 55 -3.93 -21.20 -6.86
N GLY A 56 -3.59 -21.92 -7.94
CA GLY A 56 -2.25 -21.87 -8.53
C GLY A 56 -1.87 -20.50 -9.07
N ALA A 57 -2.81 -19.80 -9.73
CA ALA A 57 -2.59 -18.44 -10.20
C ALA A 57 -2.40 -17.46 -9.03
N TYR A 58 -3.20 -17.60 -7.96
CA TYR A 58 -3.05 -16.81 -6.75
C TYR A 58 -1.65 -16.97 -6.13
N TYR A 59 -1.18 -18.20 -5.93
CA TYR A 59 0.15 -18.43 -5.34
C TYR A 59 1.29 -17.91 -6.20
N ARG A 60 1.16 -17.93 -7.54
CA ARG A 60 2.14 -17.28 -8.43
C ARG A 60 2.16 -15.76 -8.25
N GLN A 61 0.99 -15.13 -8.18
CA GLN A 61 0.92 -13.67 -7.93
C GLN A 61 1.47 -13.32 -6.54
N LEU A 62 1.21 -14.14 -5.52
CA LEU A 62 1.79 -13.99 -4.19
C LEU A 62 3.33 -14.08 -4.21
N ALA A 63 3.89 -15.04 -4.94
CA ALA A 63 5.33 -15.15 -5.10
C ALA A 63 5.92 -13.91 -5.79
N GLN A 64 5.27 -13.41 -6.85
CA GLN A 64 5.69 -12.17 -7.52
C GLN A 64 5.65 -10.95 -6.58
N SER A 65 4.60 -10.82 -5.76
CA SER A 65 4.54 -9.76 -4.75
C SER A 65 5.68 -9.87 -3.73
N ARG A 66 6.04 -11.09 -3.30
CA ARG A 66 7.18 -11.32 -2.39
C ARG A 66 8.51 -10.91 -3.02
N SER A 67 8.80 -11.36 -4.23
CA SER A 67 10.03 -10.98 -4.94
C SER A 67 10.16 -9.47 -5.14
N LYS A 68 9.03 -8.76 -5.29
CA LYS A 68 9.04 -7.29 -5.38
C LYS A 68 9.36 -6.62 -4.04
N ILE A 69 8.87 -7.16 -2.92
CA ILE A 69 9.26 -6.71 -1.57
C ILE A 69 10.75 -6.93 -1.34
N GLU A 70 11.28 -8.10 -1.73
CA GLU A 70 12.72 -8.38 -1.67
C GLU A 70 13.52 -7.35 -2.49
N GLY A 71 13.06 -7.04 -3.71
CA GLY A 71 13.65 -6.01 -4.55
C GLY A 71 13.68 -4.62 -3.92
N VAL A 72 12.63 -4.23 -3.19
CA VAL A 72 12.61 -2.97 -2.42
C VAL A 72 13.70 -2.98 -1.34
N TYR A 73 13.81 -4.05 -0.55
CA TYR A 73 14.84 -4.14 0.48
C TYR A 73 16.26 -4.11 -0.11
N TYR A 74 16.52 -4.89 -1.17
CA TYR A 74 17.81 -4.86 -1.86
C TYR A 74 18.14 -3.45 -2.37
N THR A 75 17.17 -2.78 -2.99
CA THR A 75 17.38 -1.43 -3.53
C THR A 75 17.69 -0.42 -2.42
N LEU A 76 16.93 -0.43 -1.33
CA LEU A 76 17.16 0.47 -0.19
C LEU A 76 18.55 0.26 0.41
N ILE A 77 18.98 -0.99 0.61
CA ILE A 77 20.31 -1.31 1.14
C ILE A 77 21.41 -0.78 0.22
N LEU A 78 21.29 -1.02 -1.10
CA LEU A 78 22.30 -0.59 -2.07
C LEU A 78 22.37 0.94 -2.19
N LEU A 79 21.23 1.63 -2.24
CA LEU A 79 21.21 3.10 -2.29
C LEU A 79 21.77 3.73 -1.02
N GLN A 80 21.51 3.12 0.15
CA GLN A 80 22.09 3.57 1.41
C GLN A 80 23.61 3.38 1.43
N ALA A 81 24.10 2.23 0.96
CA ALA A 81 25.54 1.96 0.89
C ALA A 81 26.29 2.89 -0.08
N LEU A 82 25.58 3.51 -1.02
CA LEU A 82 26.10 4.49 -1.96
C LEU A 82 25.91 5.95 -1.50
N ASP A 83 25.43 6.16 -0.26
CA ASP A 83 25.08 7.47 0.29
C ASP A 83 24.06 8.26 -0.57
N VAL A 84 23.29 7.57 -1.42
CA VAL A 84 22.24 8.18 -2.27
C VAL A 84 20.98 8.48 -1.46
N ILE A 85 20.68 7.65 -0.47
CA ILE A 85 19.58 7.89 0.47
C ILE A 85 20.13 8.02 1.89
N LEU A 86 19.76 9.09 2.58
CA LEU A 86 20.03 9.26 3.99
C LEU A 86 18.88 8.63 4.77
N THR A 87 19.10 7.46 5.37
CA THR A 87 18.14 6.86 6.30
C THR A 87 18.23 7.58 7.65
N ASN A 88 17.64 8.78 7.74
CA ASN A 88 17.24 9.33 9.03
C ASN A 88 16.08 8.46 9.57
N SER A 89 16.45 7.35 10.21
CA SER A 89 15.52 6.32 10.69
C SER A 89 14.44 6.91 11.61
N ASP A 90 14.76 7.99 12.33
CA ASP A 90 13.84 8.69 13.22
C ASP A 90 12.71 9.40 12.44
N VAL A 91 13.01 10.03 11.30
CA VAL A 91 11.98 10.68 10.46
C VAL A 91 11.02 9.64 9.87
N ILE A 92 11.57 8.56 9.31
CA ILE A 92 10.76 7.49 8.71
C ILE A 92 9.92 6.79 9.78
N SER A 93 10.49 6.51 10.95
CA SER A 93 9.77 5.84 12.05
C SER A 93 8.64 6.70 12.62
N ARG A 94 8.88 8.01 12.82
CA ARG A 94 7.83 8.95 13.28
C ARG A 94 6.70 9.08 12.28
N LEU A 95 6.99 9.11 10.98
CA LEU A 95 5.96 9.14 9.94
C LEU A 95 5.17 7.82 9.90
N ALA A 96 5.84 6.68 10.06
CA ALA A 96 5.17 5.38 10.12
C ALA A 96 4.28 5.27 11.37
N GLU A 97 4.70 5.81 12.51
CA GLU A 97 3.89 5.88 13.72
C GLU A 97 2.64 6.75 13.52
N GLN A 98 2.78 7.94 12.91
CA GLN A 98 1.63 8.78 12.56
C GLN A 98 0.65 8.08 11.61
N VAL A 99 1.17 7.29 10.66
CA VAL A 99 0.34 6.44 9.77
C VAL A 99 -0.38 5.35 10.53
N ASN A 100 0.29 4.68 11.47
CA ASN A 100 -0.32 3.63 12.28
C ASN A 100 -1.41 4.18 13.21
N VAL A 101 -1.21 5.35 13.81
CA VAL A 101 -2.23 6.00 14.66
C VAL A 101 -3.53 6.28 13.88
N MET A 102 -3.46 6.55 12.57
CA MET A 102 -4.66 6.66 11.73
C MET A 102 -5.40 5.34 11.51
N LYS A 103 -4.67 4.22 11.47
CA LYS A 103 -5.24 2.89 11.26
C LYS A 103 -6.18 2.47 12.39
N ASP A 104 -5.93 2.95 13.62
CA ASP A 104 -6.65 2.53 14.82
C ASP A 104 -7.86 3.43 15.19
N GLY A 105 -8.15 4.45 14.37
CA GLY A 105 -9.46 5.11 14.32
C GLY A 105 -9.70 6.26 15.33
N SER A 106 -9.60 7.50 14.85
CA SER A 106 -10.35 8.68 15.37
C SER A 106 -10.24 9.93 14.46
N PHE A 107 -10.08 9.76 13.14
CA PHE A 107 -9.76 10.88 12.25
C PHE A 107 -10.89 11.19 11.26
N THR A 108 -11.18 12.49 11.09
CA THR A 108 -12.07 13.03 10.06
C THR A 108 -11.34 13.02 8.69
N PRO A 109 -12.08 13.07 7.56
CA PRO A 109 -11.49 13.09 6.22
C PRO A 109 -10.45 14.22 6.00
N GLU A 110 -10.65 15.37 6.65
CA GLU A 110 -9.72 16.51 6.61
C GLU A 110 -8.36 16.17 7.24
N ASN A 111 -8.34 15.36 8.31
CA ASN A 111 -7.12 14.93 8.96
C ASN A 111 -6.33 13.92 8.08
N GLU A 112 -7.02 13.10 7.28
CA GLU A 112 -6.37 12.17 6.35
C GLU A 112 -5.60 12.92 5.24
N GLU A 113 -6.23 13.93 4.63
CA GLU A 113 -5.57 14.75 3.60
C GLU A 113 -4.34 15.48 4.14
N GLN A 114 -4.43 16.04 5.35
CA GLN A 114 -3.31 16.70 5.99
C GLN A 114 -2.13 15.74 6.19
N ILE A 115 -2.38 14.53 6.67
CA ILE A 115 -1.28 13.60 6.96
C ILE A 115 -0.69 13.00 5.69
N ILE A 116 -1.51 12.73 4.67
CA ILE A 116 -1.00 12.42 3.32
C ILE A 116 -0.11 13.56 2.83
N GLY A 117 -0.51 14.82 3.03
CA GLY A 117 0.31 15.99 2.74
C GLY A 117 1.64 16.01 3.49
N VAL A 118 1.64 15.64 4.78
CA VAL A 118 2.86 15.51 5.61
C VAL A 118 3.79 14.43 5.07
N ILE A 119 3.27 13.24 4.74
CA ILE A 119 4.05 12.14 4.15
C ILE A 119 4.65 12.59 2.82
N GLN A 120 3.87 13.22 1.95
CA GLN A 120 4.35 13.71 0.66
C GLN A 120 5.47 14.74 0.81
N LYS A 121 5.30 15.69 1.74
CA LYS A 121 6.31 16.71 2.02
C LYS A 121 7.60 16.10 2.57
N ALA A 122 7.48 15.14 3.50
CA ALA A 122 8.63 14.46 4.07
C ALA A 122 9.37 13.61 3.03
N VAL A 123 8.65 12.87 2.17
CA VAL A 123 9.28 12.12 1.07
C VAL A 123 10.03 13.06 0.13
N LYS A 124 9.47 14.22 -0.22
CA LYS A 124 10.18 15.21 -1.03
C LYS A 124 11.45 15.72 -0.35
N GLN A 125 11.38 16.05 0.94
CA GLN A 125 12.55 16.49 1.71
C GLN A 125 13.65 15.42 1.80
N LEU A 126 13.28 14.14 1.82
CA LEU A 126 14.23 13.02 1.82
C LEU A 126 14.88 12.77 0.46
N VAL A 127 14.26 13.24 -0.63
CA VAL A 127 14.70 13.03 -2.02
C VAL A 127 15.31 14.30 -2.64
N ASP A 128 15.22 15.46 -1.96
CA ASP A 128 15.95 16.68 -2.31
C ASP A 128 17.46 16.46 -2.07
N VAL A 129 18.07 15.77 -3.04
CA VAL A 129 19.52 15.63 -3.24
C VAL A 129 20.04 16.82 -4.02
#